data_AF-A0A6L6XR01-F1
#
_entry.id   AF-A0A6L6XR01-F1
#
_cell.length_a   1.000
_cell.length_b   1.000
_cell.length_c   1.000
_cell.angle_alpha   90.00
_cell.angle_beta   90.00
_cell.angle_gamma   90.00
#
_symmetry.space_group_name_H-M   'P 1'
#
loop_
_entity.id
_entity.type
_entity.pdbx_description
1 polymer ?
#
loop_
_entity_poly.entity_id
_entity_poly.type
_entity_poly.pdbx_seq_one_letter_code
_entity_poly.pdbx_strand_id
1 'polypeptide(L)'
;MSAETAETPTTDRARVAHVARRAVAWLLLAVALVLAGTLVLAGQRPASYVALQTAIERGEVDAVTVHGGLGEGRGSATVDLVWRDGWLWRVSTVTEATSRRDAGNSPEGPVFVGSVSDSLRELRPGLEVERDGWRPYDEVGSWRVPQRVSQLAVVLVFGVLVLLLATPRPWRATRWAWFWLVWAAFPLGLIAFLVLGGPTGLLRPARPEKRLTGGWAFLLAVGVNAVGGTVVTAIVGLP
;
A
#
# COMPACT_ATOMS: atom_id res chain seq x y z
N MET A 1 68.55 4.17 6.81
CA MET A 1 67.76 2.93 6.93
C MET A 1 66.45 3.33 7.62
N SER A 2 65.54 3.93 6.86
CA SER A 2 64.27 4.46 7.39
C SER A 2 63.18 3.45 7.03
N ALA A 3 62.67 2.75 8.04
CA ALA A 3 61.53 1.88 7.89
C ALA A 3 60.29 2.78 7.75
N GLU A 4 59.74 2.82 6.53
CA GLU A 4 58.48 3.46 6.21
C GLU A 4 57.35 2.58 6.76
N THR A 5 56.87 2.94 7.94
CA THR A 5 55.71 2.32 8.60
C THR A 5 54.46 2.69 7.80
N ALA A 6 54.13 1.90 6.79
CA ALA A 6 52.90 2.03 6.03
C ALA A 6 51.71 1.63 6.91
N GLU A 7 51.12 2.59 7.61
CA GLU A 7 49.84 2.43 8.27
C GLU A 7 48.80 1.93 7.26
N THR A 8 48.02 0.92 7.65
CA THR A 8 46.98 0.27 6.83
C THR A 8 45.57 0.66 7.31
N PRO A 9 45.14 1.95 7.26
CA PRO A 9 43.87 2.40 7.85
C PRO A 9 42.63 2.12 6.98
N THR A 10 42.76 1.42 5.85
CA THR A 10 41.68 1.31 4.84
C THR A 10 40.72 0.15 5.07
N THR A 11 41.12 -0.90 5.79
CA THR A 11 40.33 -2.13 5.98
C THR A 11 39.18 -1.96 6.96
N ASP A 12 39.36 -1.17 8.02
CA ASP A 12 38.38 -1.06 9.10
C ASP A 12 37.14 -0.26 8.67
N ARG A 13 37.32 0.84 7.93
CA ARG A 13 36.22 1.64 7.37
C ARG A 13 35.35 0.84 6.41
N ALA A 14 35.97 0.00 5.57
CA ALA A 14 35.26 -0.85 4.62
C ALA A 14 34.39 -1.90 5.34
N ARG A 15 34.89 -2.48 6.44
CA ARG A 15 34.17 -3.44 7.27
C ARG A 15 32.97 -2.79 7.96
N VAL A 16 33.17 -1.65 8.60
CA VAL A 16 32.09 -0.89 9.26
C VAL A 16 31.00 -0.51 8.25
N ALA A 17 31.37 0.00 7.08
CA ALA A 17 30.43 0.34 6.02
C ALA A 17 29.67 -0.89 5.47
N HIS A 18 30.27 -2.08 5.48
CA HIS A 18 29.59 -3.31 5.10
C HIS A 18 28.55 -3.75 6.13
N VAL A 19 28.93 -3.74 7.42
CA VAL A 19 28.03 -4.10 8.53
C VAL A 19 26.85 -3.13 8.60
N ALA A 20 27.11 -1.82 8.52
CA ALA A 20 26.08 -0.79 8.54
C ALA A 20 25.07 -0.97 7.40
N ARG A 21 25.53 -1.17 6.16
CA ARG A 21 24.63 -1.42 5.01
C ARG A 21 23.78 -2.67 5.20
N ARG A 22 24.35 -3.73 5.78
CA ARG A 22 23.61 -4.97 6.04
C ARG A 22 22.55 -4.78 7.11
N ALA A 23 22.86 -4.05 8.19
CA ALA A 23 21.89 -3.71 9.23
C ALA A 23 20.74 -2.87 8.66
N VAL A 24 21.05 -1.85 7.85
CA VAL A 24 20.04 -1.03 7.14
C VAL A 24 19.17 -1.90 6.23
N ALA A 25 19.76 -2.83 5.47
CA ALA A 25 19.00 -3.73 4.61
C ALA A 25 18.01 -4.62 5.38
N TRP A 26 18.42 -5.14 6.53
CA TRP A 26 17.53 -5.94 7.40
C TRP A 26 16.41 -5.10 8.01
N LEU A 27 16.72 -3.88 8.45
CA LEU A 27 15.73 -2.95 8.96
C LEU A 27 14.68 -2.62 7.88
N LEU A 28 15.13 -2.26 6.67
CA LEU A 28 14.23 -1.98 5.55
C LEU A 28 13.39 -3.21 5.18
N LEU A 29 13.96 -4.42 5.24
CA LEU A 29 13.20 -5.65 4.98
C LEU A 29 12.12 -5.88 6.04
N ALA A 30 12.46 -5.72 7.32
CA ALA A 30 11.49 -5.84 8.42
C ALA A 30 10.36 -4.81 8.26
N VAL A 31 10.67 -3.55 7.97
CA VAL A 31 9.68 -2.50 7.71
C VAL A 31 8.82 -2.83 6.49
N ALA A 32 9.41 -3.33 5.41
CA ALA A 32 8.67 -3.75 4.22
C ALA A 32 7.66 -4.87 4.51
N LEU A 33 8.07 -5.87 5.30
CA LEU A 33 7.20 -6.99 5.70
C LEU A 33 6.08 -6.53 6.62
N VAL A 34 6.37 -5.65 7.59
CA VAL A 34 5.35 -5.06 8.47
C VAL A 34 4.36 -4.23 7.65
N LEU A 35 4.83 -3.38 6.73
CA LEU A 35 3.96 -2.61 5.85
C LEU A 35 3.09 -3.50 4.95
N ALA A 36 3.66 -4.55 4.37
CA ALA A 36 2.92 -5.51 3.57
C ALA A 36 1.83 -6.23 4.40
N GLY A 37 2.17 -6.65 5.63
CA GLY A 37 1.22 -7.24 6.56
C GLY A 37 0.10 -6.27 6.95
N THR A 38 0.45 -5.01 7.26
CA THR A 38 -0.52 -3.95 7.55
C THR A 38 -1.44 -3.71 6.36
N LEU A 39 -0.91 -3.70 5.12
CA LEU A 39 -1.74 -3.51 3.93
C LEU A 39 -2.72 -4.68 3.73
N VAL A 40 -2.30 -5.92 3.99
CA VAL A 40 -3.17 -7.10 3.89
C VAL A 40 -4.24 -7.10 4.99
N LEU A 41 -3.90 -6.69 6.20
CA LEU A 41 -4.81 -6.72 7.36
C LEU A 41 -5.73 -5.50 7.44
N ALA A 42 -5.24 -4.32 7.08
CA ALA A 42 -5.95 -3.05 7.17
C ALA A 42 -6.46 -2.54 5.82
N GLY A 43 -6.08 -3.20 4.73
CA GLY A 43 -6.55 -2.82 3.41
C GLY A 43 -8.06 -2.98 3.30
N GLN A 44 -8.73 -1.87 3.03
CA GLN A 44 -10.18 -1.84 2.86
C GLN A 44 -10.50 -2.10 1.40
N ARG A 45 -11.34 -3.12 1.13
CA ARG A 45 -11.79 -3.41 -0.22
C ARG A 45 -12.96 -2.48 -0.57
N PRO A 46 -12.91 -1.75 -1.70
CA PRO A 46 -14.06 -0.98 -2.17
C PRO A 46 -15.25 -1.90 -2.40
N ALA A 47 -16.42 -1.47 -1.95
CA ALA A 47 -17.68 -2.15 -2.17
C ALA A 47 -18.78 -1.14 -2.49
N SER A 48 -19.76 -1.57 -3.28
CA SER A 48 -20.91 -0.73 -3.60
C SER A 48 -21.81 -0.55 -2.38
N TYR A 49 -22.54 0.57 -2.35
CA TYR A 49 -23.53 0.81 -1.31
C TYR A 49 -24.63 -0.28 -1.28
N VAL A 50 -24.98 -0.81 -2.45
CA VAL A 50 -25.94 -1.93 -2.57
C VAL A 50 -25.43 -3.18 -1.86
N ALA A 51 -24.12 -3.47 -1.92
CA ALA A 51 -23.54 -4.59 -1.19
C ALA A 51 -23.62 -4.38 0.33
N LEU A 52 -23.44 -3.14 0.81
CA LEU A 52 -23.66 -2.81 2.22
C LEU A 52 -25.12 -3.03 2.63
N GLN A 53 -26.08 -2.51 1.88
CA GLN A 53 -27.52 -2.70 2.17
C GLN A 53 -27.88 -4.18 2.23
N THR A 54 -27.45 -4.95 1.23
CA THR A 54 -27.68 -6.40 1.16
C THR A 54 -27.09 -7.10 2.38
N ALA A 55 -25.88 -6.72 2.81
CA ALA A 55 -25.24 -7.33 3.98
C ALA A 55 -25.95 -6.95 5.30
N ILE A 56 -26.47 -5.72 5.41
CA ILE A 56 -27.29 -5.28 6.56
C ILE A 56 -28.62 -6.05 6.61
N GLU A 57 -29.31 -6.18 5.47
CA GLU A 57 -30.59 -6.91 5.37
C GLU A 57 -30.45 -8.39 5.72
N ARG A 58 -29.30 -9.00 5.38
CA ARG A 58 -28.96 -10.38 5.75
C ARG A 58 -28.51 -10.54 7.21
N GLY A 59 -28.32 -9.44 7.93
CA GLY A 59 -27.79 -9.46 9.30
C GLY A 59 -26.31 -9.87 9.39
N GLU A 60 -25.55 -9.72 8.30
CA GLU A 60 -24.11 -10.01 8.25
C GLU A 60 -23.27 -8.86 8.83
N VAL A 61 -23.87 -7.67 8.96
CA VAL A 61 -23.23 -6.45 9.45
C VAL A 61 -23.99 -5.90 10.63
N ASP A 62 -23.31 -5.85 11.78
CA ASP A 62 -23.88 -5.34 13.03
C ASP A 62 -23.37 -3.94 13.39
N ALA A 63 -22.24 -3.51 12.81
CA ALA A 63 -21.64 -2.21 13.04
C ALA A 63 -21.17 -1.56 11.73
N VAL A 64 -21.43 -0.26 11.57
CA VAL A 64 -20.97 0.57 10.45
C VAL A 64 -20.33 1.83 11.02
N THR A 65 -19.07 2.05 10.69
CA THR A 65 -18.38 3.30 11.00
C THR A 65 -18.55 4.27 9.85
N VAL A 66 -19.02 5.48 10.17
CA VAL A 66 -19.26 6.57 9.23
C VAL A 66 -18.16 7.62 9.41
N HIS A 67 -17.37 7.84 8.36
CA HIS A 67 -16.33 8.86 8.33
C HIS A 67 -16.73 10.03 7.44
N GLY A 68 -16.48 11.26 7.91
CA GLY A 68 -16.79 12.49 7.18
C GLY A 68 -18.27 12.87 7.27
N GLY A 69 -18.81 13.40 6.17
CA GLY A 69 -20.16 13.94 6.10
C GLY A 69 -20.30 15.40 6.50
N LEU A 70 -21.51 15.92 6.34
CA LEU A 70 -21.80 17.34 6.53
C LEU A 70 -21.84 17.76 8.00
N GLY A 71 -22.08 16.83 8.92
CA GLY A 71 -22.36 17.17 10.31
C GLY A 71 -23.56 18.12 10.39
N GLU A 72 -23.38 19.28 11.03
CA GLU A 72 -24.38 20.35 11.09
C GLU A 72 -24.26 21.37 9.92
N GLY A 73 -23.32 21.16 9.00
CA GLY A 73 -23.07 22.03 7.86
C GLY A 73 -24.14 21.93 6.75
N ARG A 74 -24.11 22.90 5.83
CA ARG A 74 -24.94 22.90 4.61
C ARG A 74 -24.09 22.62 3.38
N GLY A 75 -24.66 21.90 2.40
CA GLY A 75 -24.04 21.65 1.10
C GLY A 75 -24.04 20.18 0.74
N SER A 76 -22.96 19.70 0.14
CA SER A 76 -22.68 18.28 -0.03
C SER A 76 -21.30 17.91 0.52
N ALA A 77 -21.18 16.72 1.09
CA ALA A 77 -19.92 16.17 1.55
C ALA A 77 -19.85 14.67 1.27
N THR A 78 -18.66 14.19 0.98
CA THR A 78 -18.39 12.77 0.84
C THR A 78 -18.42 12.09 2.21
N VAL A 79 -19.09 10.94 2.28
CA VAL A 79 -19.19 10.07 3.44
C VAL A 79 -18.63 8.71 3.09
N ASP A 80 -17.71 8.23 3.92
CA ASP A 80 -17.21 6.88 3.81
C ASP A 80 -17.89 6.00 4.85
N LEU A 81 -18.47 4.90 4.36
CA LEU A 81 -19.10 3.86 5.16
C LEU A 81 -18.13 2.69 5.22
N VAL A 82 -17.62 2.41 6.41
CA VAL A 82 -16.70 1.31 6.68
C VAL A 82 -17.42 0.26 7.51
N TRP A 83 -17.37 -0.98 7.05
CA TRP A 83 -17.94 -2.10 7.79
C TRP A 83 -17.06 -3.33 7.65
N ARG A 84 -17.33 -4.31 8.50
CA ARG A 84 -16.66 -5.60 8.45
C ARG A 84 -17.57 -6.63 7.79
N ASP A 85 -17.03 -7.35 6.82
CA ASP A 85 -17.66 -8.50 6.18
C ASP A 85 -16.77 -9.72 6.40
N GLY A 86 -17.15 -10.54 7.39
CA GLY A 86 -16.33 -11.66 7.88
C GLY A 86 -14.98 -11.21 8.45
N TRP A 87 -13.90 -11.48 7.72
CA TRP A 87 -12.53 -11.09 8.10
C TRP A 87 -12.00 -9.88 7.31
N LEU A 88 -12.78 -9.38 6.36
CA LEU A 88 -12.39 -8.28 5.49
C LEU A 88 -13.08 -6.98 5.91
N TRP A 89 -12.32 -5.89 5.86
CA TRP A 89 -12.88 -4.54 5.94
C TRP A 89 -13.32 -4.10 4.56
N ARG A 90 -14.55 -3.58 4.47
CA ARG A 90 -15.11 -3.01 3.25
C ARG A 90 -15.38 -1.53 3.44
N VAL A 91 -15.25 -0.78 2.35
CA VAL A 91 -15.52 0.66 2.33
C VAL A 91 -16.40 1.00 1.15
N SER A 92 -17.40 1.85 1.39
CA SER A 92 -18.24 2.42 0.35
C SER A 92 -18.28 3.93 0.50
N THR A 93 -18.16 4.65 -0.60
CA THR A 93 -18.23 6.10 -0.63
C THR A 93 -19.58 6.53 -1.16
N VAL A 94 -20.27 7.36 -0.40
CA VAL A 94 -21.56 7.94 -0.75
C VAL A 94 -21.48 9.46 -0.58
N THR A 95 -22.33 10.20 -1.29
CA THR A 95 -22.39 11.65 -1.11
C THR A 95 -23.60 12.01 -0.26
N GLU A 96 -23.37 12.70 0.85
CA GLU A 96 -24.41 13.29 1.69
C GLU A 96 -24.69 14.72 1.22
N ALA A 97 -25.95 15.06 1.01
CA ALA A 97 -26.38 16.38 0.57
C ALA A 97 -27.52 16.90 1.46
N THR A 98 -27.50 18.19 1.81
CA THR A 98 -28.57 18.80 2.61
C THR A 98 -29.87 18.91 1.81
N SER A 99 -29.79 19.10 0.49
CA SER A 99 -30.95 19.26 -0.38
C SER A 99 -30.74 18.64 -1.77
N ARG A 100 -31.83 18.41 -2.50
CA ARG A 100 -31.77 17.96 -3.91
C ARG A 100 -31.03 18.94 -4.82
N ARG A 101 -31.02 20.24 -4.47
CA ARG A 101 -30.25 21.24 -5.21
C ARG A 101 -28.75 21.02 -5.04
N ASP A 102 -28.32 20.71 -3.82
CA ASP A 102 -26.90 20.45 -3.51
C ASP A 102 -26.43 19.11 -4.09
N ALA A 103 -27.34 18.12 -4.14
CA ALA A 103 -27.12 16.84 -4.79
C ALA A 103 -26.77 16.98 -6.29
N GLY A 104 -27.38 17.94 -7.00
CA GLY A 104 -27.15 18.14 -8.44
C GLY A 104 -25.72 18.58 -8.82
N ASN A 105 -24.96 19.09 -7.84
CA ASN A 105 -23.56 19.50 -8.03
C ASN A 105 -22.55 18.45 -7.55
N SER A 106 -23.03 17.29 -7.08
CA SER A 106 -22.18 16.28 -6.45
C SER A 106 -21.50 15.37 -7.48
N PRO A 107 -20.27 14.89 -7.20
CA PRO A 107 -19.57 13.94 -8.06
C PRO A 107 -20.31 12.60 -8.17
N GLU A 108 -19.98 11.82 -9.20
CA GLU A 108 -20.59 10.52 -9.52
C GLU A 108 -20.66 9.58 -8.29
N GLY A 109 -21.84 9.01 -8.04
CA GLY A 109 -22.09 8.07 -6.95
C GLY A 109 -23.53 8.13 -6.42
N PRO A 110 -23.91 7.23 -5.48
CA PRO A 110 -25.19 7.32 -4.79
C PRO A 110 -25.22 8.56 -3.88
N VAL A 111 -26.27 9.39 -4.06
CA VAL A 111 -26.45 10.63 -3.29
C VAL A 111 -27.61 10.46 -2.31
N PHE A 112 -27.36 10.80 -1.05
CA PHE A 112 -28.35 10.79 0.03
C PHE A 112 -28.74 12.22 0.38
N VAL A 113 -30.04 12.50 0.37
CA VAL A 113 -30.57 13.78 0.86
C VAL A 113 -30.90 13.59 2.34
N GLY A 114 -30.13 14.23 3.21
CA GLY A 114 -30.21 14.05 4.66
C GLY A 114 -29.14 13.11 5.21
N SER A 115 -29.28 12.74 6.49
CA SER A 115 -28.28 11.97 7.24
C SER A 115 -28.22 10.52 6.78
N VAL A 116 -27.05 10.10 6.29
CA VAL A 116 -26.79 8.69 5.92
C VAL A 116 -26.96 7.76 7.13
N SER A 117 -26.55 8.23 8.32
CA SER A 117 -26.70 7.45 9.56
C SER A 117 -28.16 7.16 9.90
N ASP A 118 -29.07 8.10 9.63
CA ASP A 118 -30.49 7.91 9.94
C ASP A 118 -31.13 6.93 8.95
N SER A 119 -30.76 7.04 7.67
CA SER A 119 -31.14 6.06 6.64
C SER A 119 -30.70 4.63 7.01
N LEU A 120 -29.47 4.47 7.51
CA LEU A 120 -28.94 3.16 7.93
C LEU A 120 -29.66 2.59 9.17
N ARG A 121 -30.08 3.44 10.12
CA ARG A 121 -30.85 3.00 11.29
C ARG A 121 -32.30 2.67 10.94
N GLU A 122 -32.86 3.33 9.94
CA GLU A 122 -34.20 3.01 9.43
C GLU A 122 -34.22 1.62 8.76
N LEU A 123 -33.14 1.26 8.06
CA LEU A 123 -32.92 -0.09 7.51
C LEU A 123 -32.86 -1.18 8.59
N ARG A 124 -32.14 -0.94 9.70
CA ARG A 124 -32.03 -1.88 10.83
C ARG A 124 -31.91 -1.11 12.14
N PRO A 125 -32.98 -1.03 12.96
CA PRO A 125 -32.98 -0.24 14.21
C PRO A 125 -31.94 -0.64 15.26
N GLY A 126 -31.39 -1.86 15.18
CA GLY A 126 -30.33 -2.35 16.06
C GLY A 126 -28.91 -2.19 15.53
N LEU A 127 -28.72 -1.53 14.38
CA LEU A 127 -27.40 -1.34 13.78
C LEU A 127 -26.59 -0.32 14.59
N GLU A 128 -25.38 -0.71 15.00
CA GLU A 128 -24.46 0.21 15.66
C GLU A 128 -23.82 1.12 14.60
N VAL A 129 -24.16 2.41 14.66
CA VAL A 129 -23.64 3.41 13.72
C VAL A 129 -22.75 4.39 14.48
N GLU A 130 -21.44 4.18 14.39
CA GLU A 130 -20.43 5.03 15.01
C GLU A 130 -19.96 6.10 14.02
N ARG A 131 -19.98 7.37 14.43
CA ARG A 131 -19.33 8.45 13.65
C ARG A 131 -17.95 8.69 14.23
N ASP A 132 -16.92 8.48 13.41
CA ASP A 132 -15.55 8.83 13.78
C ASP A 132 -15.09 10.04 12.95
N GLY A 133 -14.22 10.85 13.54
CA GLY A 133 -13.67 12.05 12.91
C GLY A 133 -12.96 11.73 11.59
N TRP A 134 -12.83 12.75 10.75
CA TRP A 134 -12.08 12.63 9.50
C TRP A 134 -10.64 12.18 9.78
N ARG A 135 -10.27 10.99 9.31
CA ARG A 135 -8.89 10.52 9.33
C ARG A 135 -8.28 10.72 7.95
N PRO A 136 -7.10 11.35 7.83
CA PRO A 136 -6.47 11.48 6.53
C PRO A 136 -6.02 10.10 6.02
N TYR A 137 -6.55 9.72 4.86
CA TYR A 137 -6.16 8.56 4.08
C TYR A 137 -5.62 9.02 2.72
N ASP A 138 -4.74 8.23 2.15
CA ASP A 138 -4.31 8.37 0.77
C ASP A 138 -4.89 7.22 -0.05
N GLU A 139 -5.21 7.49 -1.32
CA GLU A 139 -5.65 6.48 -2.27
C GLU A 139 -4.44 5.95 -3.06
N VAL A 140 -4.18 4.65 -2.98
CA VAL A 140 -3.12 3.97 -3.73
C VAL A 140 -3.77 2.93 -4.64
N GLY A 141 -3.99 3.32 -5.90
CA GLY A 141 -4.82 2.54 -6.82
C GLY A 141 -6.28 2.54 -6.35
N SER A 142 -6.87 1.36 -6.14
CA SER A 142 -8.22 1.20 -5.58
C SER A 142 -8.25 1.03 -4.05
N TRP A 143 -7.09 1.07 -3.39
CA TRP A 143 -7.00 0.83 -1.95
C TRP A 143 -6.88 2.14 -1.19
N ARG A 144 -7.58 2.23 -0.07
CA ARG A 144 -7.38 3.31 0.91
C ARG A 144 -6.42 2.86 1.99
N VAL A 145 -5.42 3.70 2.24
CA VAL A 145 -4.35 3.40 3.17
C VAL A 145 -4.18 4.61 4.10
N PRO A 146 -3.98 4.41 5.43
CA PRO A 146 -3.73 5.52 6.33
C PRO A 146 -2.52 6.36 5.88
N GLN A 147 -2.63 7.69 5.93
CA GLN A 147 -1.57 8.59 5.43
C GLN A 147 -0.19 8.36 6.08
N ARG A 148 -0.13 7.90 7.33
CA ARG A 148 1.15 7.56 7.98
C ARG A 148 1.82 6.35 7.33
N VAL A 149 1.03 5.38 6.88
CA VAL A 149 1.51 4.15 6.23
C VAL A 149 2.04 4.48 4.83
N SER A 150 1.36 5.36 4.07
CA SER A 150 1.86 5.84 2.78
C SER A 150 3.16 6.63 2.93
N GLN A 151 3.25 7.54 3.91
CA GLN A 151 4.49 8.26 4.22
C GLN A 151 5.64 7.32 4.56
N LEU A 152 5.40 6.30 5.40
CA LEU A 152 6.40 5.29 5.73
C LEU A 152 6.81 4.45 4.50
N ALA A 153 5.87 4.15 3.61
CA ALA A 153 6.16 3.46 2.35
C ALA A 153 7.05 4.32 1.43
N VAL A 154 6.82 5.63 1.36
CA VAL A 154 7.69 6.55 0.61
C VAL A 154 9.11 6.54 1.17
N VAL A 155 9.27 6.68 2.49
CA VAL A 155 10.57 6.61 3.17
C VAL A 155 11.27 5.26 2.89
N LEU A 156 10.53 4.16 2.94
CA LEU A 156 11.04 2.82 2.62
C LEU A 156 11.55 2.76 1.17
N VAL A 157 10.80 3.26 0.20
CA VAL A 157 11.20 3.28 -1.21
C VAL A 157 12.47 4.09 -1.41
N PHE A 158 12.55 5.29 -0.84
CA PHE A 158 13.78 6.11 -0.91
C PHE A 158 14.97 5.42 -0.24
N GLY A 159 14.78 4.81 0.93
CA GLY A 159 15.81 4.05 1.63
C GLY A 159 16.34 2.89 0.77
N VAL A 160 15.45 2.18 0.08
CA VAL A 160 15.81 1.10 -0.84
C VAL A 160 16.56 1.63 -2.07
N LEU A 161 16.15 2.77 -2.63
CA LEU A 161 16.85 3.39 -3.77
C LEU A 161 18.26 3.84 -3.39
N VAL A 162 18.43 4.49 -2.23
CA VAL A 162 19.75 4.86 -1.73
C VAL A 162 20.63 3.62 -1.53
N LEU A 163 20.07 2.55 -0.95
CA LEU A 163 20.77 1.28 -0.78
C LEU A 163 21.16 0.63 -2.11
N LEU A 164 20.27 0.69 -3.11
CA LEU A 164 20.51 0.19 -4.46
C LEU A 164 21.67 0.94 -5.14
N LEU A 165 21.71 2.26 -5.02
CA LEU A 165 22.78 3.09 -5.57
C LEU A 165 24.11 2.89 -4.84
N ALA A 166 24.07 2.74 -3.52
CA ALA A 166 25.23 2.47 -2.66
C ALA A 166 25.78 1.04 -2.80
N THR A 167 25.06 0.14 -3.48
CA THR A 167 25.49 -1.24 -3.70
C THR A 167 26.33 -1.35 -4.99
N PRO A 168 27.64 -1.66 -4.91
CA PRO A 168 28.51 -1.62 -6.07
C PRO A 168 28.10 -2.59 -7.17
N ARG A 169 27.72 -3.82 -6.82
CA ARG A 169 27.32 -4.88 -7.76
C ARG A 169 26.25 -5.79 -7.13
N PRO A 170 24.96 -5.56 -7.39
CA PRO A 170 23.91 -6.48 -6.96
C PRO A 170 24.13 -7.88 -7.56
N TRP A 171 23.68 -8.91 -6.86
CA TRP A 171 24.04 -10.30 -7.17
C TRP A 171 23.39 -10.86 -8.44
N ARG A 172 22.06 -10.73 -8.58
CA ARG A 172 21.29 -11.42 -9.63
C ARG A 172 20.87 -10.56 -10.82
N ALA A 173 20.97 -9.24 -10.71
CA ALA A 173 20.56 -8.30 -11.74
C ALA A 173 21.42 -7.04 -11.71
N THR A 174 21.40 -6.25 -12.78
CA THR A 174 22.03 -4.93 -12.80
C THR A 174 21.26 -3.94 -11.91
N ARG A 175 21.87 -2.78 -11.59
CA ARG A 175 21.16 -1.73 -10.82
C ARG A 175 19.89 -1.28 -11.54
N TRP A 176 19.98 -1.10 -12.86
CA TRP A 176 18.84 -0.75 -13.70
C TRP A 176 17.75 -1.83 -13.73
N ALA A 177 18.14 -3.10 -13.77
CA ALA A 177 17.16 -4.19 -13.70
C ALA A 177 16.39 -4.18 -12.37
N TRP A 178 17.09 -4.01 -11.25
CA TRP A 178 16.44 -3.89 -9.93
C TRP A 178 15.60 -2.63 -9.81
N PHE A 179 16.07 -1.50 -10.34
CA PHE A 179 15.29 -0.26 -10.39
C PHE A 179 13.92 -0.49 -11.06
N TRP A 180 13.92 -1.11 -12.24
CA TRP A 180 12.67 -1.42 -12.94
C TRP A 180 11.79 -2.40 -12.16
N LEU A 181 12.37 -3.43 -11.54
CA LEU A 181 11.59 -4.38 -10.72
C LEU A 181 10.95 -3.71 -9.51
N VAL A 182 11.68 -2.85 -8.79
CA VAL A 182 11.14 -2.12 -7.64
C VAL A 182 10.01 -1.20 -8.07
N TRP A 183 10.17 -0.50 -9.19
CA TRP A 183 9.17 0.47 -9.67
C TRP A 183 7.93 -0.20 -10.25
N ALA A 184 8.10 -1.15 -11.15
CA ALA A 184 6.98 -1.78 -11.82
C ALA A 184 6.34 -2.84 -10.92
N ALA A 185 7.08 -3.72 -10.25
CA ALA A 185 6.47 -4.78 -9.44
C ALA A 185 6.31 -4.39 -7.96
N PHE A 186 6.04 -3.12 -7.63
CA PHE A 186 5.84 -2.70 -6.24
C PHE A 186 4.59 -3.38 -5.64
N PRO A 187 4.64 -3.90 -4.39
CA PRO A 187 5.76 -3.93 -3.44
C PRO A 187 6.70 -5.14 -3.57
N LEU A 188 6.35 -6.14 -4.39
CA LEU A 188 7.08 -7.40 -4.52
C LEU A 188 8.52 -7.23 -5.00
N GLY A 189 8.77 -6.33 -5.97
CA GLY A 189 10.10 -6.05 -6.50
C GLY A 189 11.06 -5.47 -5.45
N LEU A 190 10.52 -4.67 -4.52
CA LEU A 190 11.26 -4.12 -3.38
C LEU A 190 11.73 -5.23 -2.44
N ILE A 191 10.81 -6.13 -2.05
CA ILE A 191 11.13 -7.28 -1.20
C ILE A 191 12.12 -8.20 -1.90
N ALA A 192 11.90 -8.49 -3.19
CA ALA A 192 12.79 -9.30 -4.00
C ALA A 192 14.20 -8.71 -4.06
N PHE A 193 14.35 -7.39 -4.21
CA PHE A 193 15.66 -6.73 -4.18
C PHE A 193 16.36 -6.90 -2.83
N LEU A 194 15.65 -6.68 -1.71
CA LEU A 194 16.24 -6.79 -0.37
C LEU A 194 16.70 -8.23 -0.06
N VAL A 195 15.95 -9.23 -0.51
CA VAL A 195 16.26 -10.65 -0.27
C VAL A 195 17.27 -11.19 -1.27
N LEU A 196 17.17 -10.87 -2.55
CA LEU A 196 17.92 -11.51 -3.64
C LEU A 196 19.00 -10.63 -4.26
N GLY A 197 18.95 -9.32 -4.04
CA GLY A 197 19.90 -8.34 -4.59
C GLY A 197 21.27 -8.39 -3.91
N GLY A 198 21.37 -9.00 -2.73
CA GLY A 198 22.58 -9.11 -1.93
C GLY A 198 22.71 -8.22 -0.68
N PRO A 199 21.96 -7.12 -0.46
CA PRO A 199 22.16 -6.26 0.72
C PRO A 199 22.01 -6.95 2.08
N THR A 200 21.07 -7.89 2.21
CA THR A 200 20.86 -8.68 3.45
C THR A 200 21.82 -9.87 3.57
N GLY A 201 22.47 -10.25 2.47
CA GLY A 201 23.29 -11.46 2.37
C GLY A 201 22.49 -12.76 2.22
N LEU A 202 21.16 -12.69 2.10
CA LEU A 202 20.30 -13.86 1.94
C LEU A 202 20.37 -14.44 0.52
N LEU A 203 20.20 -15.75 0.39
CA LEU A 203 20.05 -16.46 -0.90
C LEU A 203 21.13 -16.12 -1.94
N ARG A 204 22.40 -16.14 -1.50
CA ARG A 204 23.56 -15.92 -2.36
C ARG A 204 23.52 -16.86 -3.58
N PRO A 205 23.60 -16.34 -4.82
CA PRO A 205 23.52 -17.18 -5.99
C PRO A 205 24.77 -18.06 -6.09
N ALA A 206 24.57 -19.33 -6.46
CA ALA A 206 25.66 -20.25 -6.75
C ALA A 206 26.45 -19.87 -8.03
N ARG A 207 25.82 -19.13 -8.96
CA ARG A 207 26.39 -18.70 -10.24
C ARG A 207 26.23 -17.19 -10.45
N PRO A 208 27.19 -16.35 -10.02
CA PRO A 208 27.10 -14.89 -10.08
C PRO A 208 27.24 -14.30 -11.50
N GLU A 209 27.63 -15.12 -12.50
CA GLU A 209 27.79 -14.72 -13.89
C GLU A 209 26.46 -14.54 -14.66
N LYS A 210 25.37 -15.22 -14.27
CA LYS A 210 24.06 -15.08 -14.94
C LYS A 210 23.27 -13.93 -14.32
N ARG A 211 23.35 -12.74 -14.94
CA ARG A 211 22.68 -11.52 -14.47
C ARG A 211 21.56 -11.10 -15.39
N LEU A 212 20.40 -10.78 -14.81
CA LEU A 212 19.31 -10.15 -15.54
C LEU A 212 19.73 -8.73 -15.95
N THR A 213 19.67 -8.43 -17.25
CA THR A 213 19.97 -7.09 -17.77
C THR A 213 18.74 -6.18 -17.70
N GLY A 214 18.96 -4.87 -17.79
CA GLY A 214 17.90 -3.87 -17.57
C GLY A 214 16.72 -4.02 -18.53
N GLY A 215 16.97 -4.30 -19.82
CA GLY A 215 15.93 -4.45 -20.83
C GLY A 215 15.01 -5.65 -20.57
N TRP A 216 15.59 -6.81 -20.24
CA TRP A 216 14.80 -8.01 -19.90
C TRP A 216 14.01 -7.85 -18.60
N ALA A 217 14.58 -7.17 -17.61
CA ALA A 217 13.90 -6.88 -16.35
C ALA A 217 12.69 -5.96 -16.57
N PHE A 218 12.83 -4.95 -17.43
CA PHE A 218 11.72 -4.08 -17.81
C PHE A 218 10.59 -4.88 -18.45
N LEU A 219 10.89 -5.74 -19.44
CA LEU A 219 9.88 -6.59 -20.08
C LEU A 219 9.18 -7.54 -19.08
N LEU A 220 9.94 -8.17 -18.19
CA LEU A 220 9.37 -9.01 -17.13
C LEU A 220 8.45 -8.21 -16.21
N ALA A 221 8.85 -7.01 -15.82
CA ALA A 221 8.07 -6.20 -14.90
C ALA A 221 6.78 -5.68 -15.56
N VAL A 222 6.83 -5.30 -16.84
CA VAL A 222 5.64 -4.99 -17.64
C VAL A 222 4.72 -6.21 -17.74
N GLY A 223 5.27 -7.39 -18.03
CA GLY A 223 4.50 -8.64 -18.10
C GLY A 223 3.81 -8.99 -16.78
N VAL A 224 4.53 -8.89 -15.66
CA VAL A 224 3.97 -9.12 -14.31
C VAL A 224 2.86 -8.12 -13.99
N ASN A 225 2.99 -6.85 -14.38
CA ASN A 225 1.93 -5.86 -14.17
C ASN A 225 0.72 -6.10 -15.06
N ALA A 226 0.93 -6.44 -16.33
CA ALA A 226 -0.17 -6.74 -17.24
C ALA A 226 -0.99 -7.94 -16.74
N VAL A 227 -0.31 -8.99 -16.28
CA VAL A 227 -0.95 -10.19 -15.69
C VAL A 227 -1.56 -9.87 -14.32
N GLY A 228 -0.84 -9.15 -13.46
CA GLY A 228 -1.33 -8.78 -12.14
C GLY A 228 -2.58 -7.90 -12.21
N GLY A 229 -2.57 -6.89 -13.08
CA GLY A 229 -3.71 -6.02 -13.34
C GLY A 229 -4.92 -6.81 -13.85
N THR A 230 -4.73 -7.69 -14.84
CA THR A 230 -5.83 -8.52 -15.37
C THR A 230 -6.39 -9.50 -14.34
N VAL A 231 -5.56 -10.12 -13.50
CA VAL A 231 -6.02 -11.01 -12.43
C VAL A 231 -6.79 -10.23 -11.36
N VAL A 232 -6.31 -9.06 -10.95
CA VAL A 232 -7.01 -8.20 -10.00
C VAL A 232 -8.34 -7.73 -10.58
N THR A 233 -8.38 -7.29 -11.84
CA THR A 233 -9.64 -6.91 -12.50
C THR A 233 -10.59 -8.10 -12.63
N ALA A 234 -10.10 -9.30 -12.92
CA ALA A 234 -10.95 -10.50 -13.03
C ALA A 234 -11.53 -10.95 -11.67
N ILE A 235 -10.78 -10.79 -10.58
CA ILE A 235 -11.24 -11.10 -9.22
C ILE A 235 -12.17 -10.01 -8.66
N VAL A 236 -11.97 -8.76 -9.10
CA VAL A 236 -12.74 -7.60 -8.63
C VAL A 236 -13.99 -7.32 -9.47
N GLY A 237 -13.99 -7.71 -10.74
CA GLY A 237 -15.04 -7.41 -11.72
C GLY A 237 -16.07 -8.50 -11.96
N LEU A 238 -16.26 -9.44 -11.02
CA LEU A 238 -17.47 -10.28 -11.05
C LEU A 238 -18.60 -9.51 -10.34
N PRO A 239 -19.69 -9.17 -11.05
CA PRO A 239 -20.86 -8.49 -10.47
C PRO A 239 -21.53 -9.32 -9.39
#